data_AF-A0A3P1SBM5-F1
#
_entry.id   AF-A0A3P1SBM5-F1
#
_cell.length_a   1.000
_cell.length_b   1.000
_cell.length_c   1.000
_cell.angle_alpha   90.00
_cell.angle_beta   90.00
_cell.angle_gamma   90.00
#
_symmetry.space_group_name_H-M   'P 1'
#
loop_
_entity.id
_entity.type
_entity.pdbx_description
1 polymer ?
#
loop_
_entity_poly.entity_id
_entity_poly.type
_entity_poly.pdbx_seq_one_letter_code
_entity_poly.pdbx_strand_id
1 'polypeptide(L)'
;MNNVEWNLPKLEKDEEFMFLIQPCSESAYTKLEESIVDDGCLSPITIWNGIIVDGHKRYDICKIWGIPFNLKQIQASTKADVYYQICSEQLKREDLTREMRKYLIGRSYQAEVKKNANLYVRSNEMKDSKSHPFIPPKAYNKQEISHKIGNTFHIAPGTVFKYETYTKIINSLRDKDLNLAENILSGKIRVSHENMVELNRLPSHEVKSLNQYITENGIAHINYAVIRQSLKWKYTYTEKSESRRRKQESSKLAAIKKMPAYDPEPIYQVFLSPPHLGEVLLTEQGLIQIFQRHLKILKRKHYISLDYLSCR
;
A
#
# COMPACT_ATOMS: atom_id res chain seq x y z
N MET A 1 37.77 32.41 11.91
CA MET A 1 37.15 31.50 10.91
C MET A 1 35.68 31.82 10.90
N ASN A 2 35.16 32.32 9.78
CA ASN A 2 33.78 32.76 9.68
C ASN A 2 32.86 31.54 9.84
N ASN A 3 32.16 31.45 10.98
CA ASN A 3 30.99 30.58 11.13
C ASN A 3 29.92 31.13 10.19
N VAL A 4 29.95 30.70 8.93
CA VAL A 4 28.83 30.86 8.02
C VAL A 4 27.74 29.94 8.57
N GLU A 5 26.82 30.52 9.33
CA GLU A 5 25.64 29.84 9.84
C GLU A 5 24.87 29.29 8.63
N TRP A 6 24.95 27.97 8.44
CA TRP A 6 24.32 27.34 7.30
C TRP A 6 22.80 27.36 7.52
N ASN A 7 22.11 28.19 6.74
CA ASN A 7 20.66 28.29 6.83
C ASN A 7 20.03 27.12 6.08
N LEU A 8 19.41 26.21 6.82
CA LEU A 8 18.74 25.03 6.28
C LEU A 8 17.61 25.46 5.32
N PRO A 9 17.71 25.16 4.01
CA PRO A 9 16.65 25.51 3.07
C PRO A 9 15.39 24.71 3.41
N LYS A 10 14.26 25.42 3.55
CA LYS A 10 12.95 24.79 3.75
C LYS A 10 12.44 24.25 2.42
N LEU A 11 12.52 22.93 2.26
CA LEU A 11 12.04 22.22 1.08
C LEU A 11 10.68 21.56 1.33
N GLU A 12 9.86 21.48 0.29
CA GLU A 12 8.55 20.85 0.32
C GLU A 12 8.64 19.36 -0.08
N LYS A 13 7.77 18.53 0.50
CA LYS A 13 7.61 17.13 0.12
C LYS A 13 6.27 16.94 -0.57
N ASP A 14 6.28 16.29 -1.71
CA ASP A 14 5.08 15.95 -2.46
C ASP A 14 4.73 14.48 -2.26
N GLU A 15 3.54 14.20 -1.74
CA GLU A 15 3.10 12.84 -1.43
C GLU A 15 3.04 11.93 -2.67
N GLU A 16 2.71 12.47 -3.84
CA GLU A 16 2.70 11.70 -5.08
C GLU A 16 4.11 11.33 -5.53
N PHE A 17 5.09 12.22 -5.33
CA PHE A 17 6.49 11.92 -5.63
C PHE A 17 7.04 10.86 -4.67
N MET A 18 6.74 10.99 -3.38
CA MET A 18 7.15 10.01 -2.38
C MET A 18 6.56 8.62 -2.66
N PHE A 19 5.30 8.54 -3.09
CA PHE A 19 4.65 7.27 -3.40
C PHE A 19 5.25 6.55 -4.62
N LEU A 20 5.97 7.27 -5.50
CA LEU A 20 6.69 6.66 -6.63
C LEU A 20 8.03 6.06 -6.24
N ILE A 21 8.51 6.31 -5.03
CA ILE A 21 9.81 5.82 -4.57
C ILE A 21 9.57 4.56 -3.74
N GLN A 22 10.16 3.44 -4.16
CA GLN A 22 10.08 2.21 -3.36
C GLN A 22 10.73 2.45 -1.99
N PRO A 23 10.02 2.17 -0.88
CA PRO A 23 10.59 2.27 0.46
C PRO A 23 11.89 1.49 0.59
N CYS A 24 12.90 2.08 1.25
CA CYS A 24 14.12 1.35 1.59
C CYS A 24 13.91 0.54 2.87
N SER A 25 14.65 -0.55 3.02
CA SER A 25 14.66 -1.33 4.26
C SER A 25 15.21 -0.51 5.43
N GLU A 26 14.86 -0.91 6.65
CA GLU A 26 15.40 -0.32 7.89
C GLU A 26 16.93 -0.43 7.92
N SER A 27 17.48 -1.58 7.54
CA SER A 27 18.95 -1.77 7.45
C SER A 27 19.62 -0.83 6.44
N ALA A 28 18.97 -0.56 5.30
CA ALA A 28 19.49 0.38 4.31
C ALA A 28 19.37 1.83 4.81
N TYR A 29 18.34 2.14 5.60
CA TYR A 29 18.19 3.45 6.23
C TYR A 29 19.29 3.68 7.27
N THR A 30 19.55 2.72 8.17
CA THR A 30 20.62 2.84 9.18
C THR A 30 21.98 3.07 8.52
N LYS A 31 22.31 2.30 7.49
CA LYS A 31 23.58 2.49 6.74
C LYS A 31 23.67 3.86 6.07
N LEU A 32 22.54 4.36 5.55
CA LEU A 32 22.48 5.70 4.96
C LEU A 32 22.70 6.77 6.02
N GLU A 33 22.12 6.61 7.21
CA GLU A 33 22.29 7.53 8.33
C GLU A 33 23.73 7.54 8.83
N GLU A 34 24.32 6.36 9.10
CA GLU A 34 25.73 6.21 9.48
C GLU A 34 26.65 6.92 8.47
N SER A 35 26.50 6.64 7.17
CA SER A 35 27.32 7.27 6.13
C SER A 35 27.16 8.79 6.07
N ILE A 36 25.95 9.34 6.25
CA ILE A 36 25.75 10.79 6.23
C ILE A 36 26.34 11.45 7.48
N VAL A 37 26.23 10.80 8.64
CA VAL A 37 26.78 11.32 9.90
C VAL A 37 28.30 11.29 9.89
N ASP A 38 28.91 10.23 9.35
CA ASP A 38 30.36 10.06 9.32
C ASP A 38 31.04 10.87 8.20
N ASP A 39 30.50 10.82 6.97
CA ASP A 39 31.12 11.40 5.78
C ASP A 39 30.48 12.71 5.31
N GLY A 40 29.35 13.09 5.89
CA GLY A 40 28.52 14.21 5.43
C GLY A 40 27.61 13.86 4.23
N CYS A 41 26.80 14.84 3.80
CA CYS A 41 25.86 14.64 2.69
C CYS A 41 26.54 14.83 1.32
N LEU A 42 27.28 13.83 0.86
CA LEU A 42 28.06 13.89 -0.39
C LEU A 42 27.16 13.97 -1.64
N SER A 43 26.05 13.24 -1.64
CA SER A 43 25.12 13.23 -2.76
C SER A 43 24.10 14.36 -2.63
N PRO A 44 23.90 15.19 -3.67
CA PRO A 44 22.99 16.32 -3.59
C PRO A 44 21.53 15.88 -3.47
N ILE A 45 20.72 16.70 -2.79
CA ILE A 45 19.27 16.56 -2.75
C ILE A 45 18.72 17.14 -4.05
N THR A 46 17.94 16.33 -4.75
CA THR A 46 17.42 16.70 -6.07
C THR A 46 16.06 17.35 -5.90
N ILE A 47 15.89 18.55 -6.45
CA ILE A 47 14.70 19.38 -6.27
C ILE A 47 14.11 19.85 -7.59
N TRP A 48 12.82 20.18 -7.56
CA TRP A 48 12.10 20.86 -8.62
C TRP A 48 11.23 21.95 -8.01
N ASN A 49 11.61 23.21 -8.22
CA ASN A 49 10.84 24.39 -7.77
C ASN A 49 10.57 24.37 -6.26
N GLY A 50 11.58 24.00 -5.46
CA GLY A 50 11.47 23.90 -4.00
C GLY A 50 10.88 22.58 -3.49
N ILE A 51 10.38 21.71 -4.37
CA ILE A 51 9.86 20.38 -4.02
C ILE A 51 10.96 19.34 -4.15
N ILE A 52 11.12 18.46 -3.16
CA ILE A 52 12.07 17.34 -3.22
C ILE A 52 11.59 16.30 -4.23
N VAL A 53 12.48 15.94 -5.16
CA VAL A 53 12.26 14.90 -6.17
C VAL A 53 12.96 13.61 -5.76
N ASP A 54 14.20 13.71 -5.28
CA ASP A 54 14.99 12.58 -4.76
C ASP A 54 15.85 13.02 -3.57
N GLY A 55 16.11 12.10 -2.65
CA GLY A 55 16.86 12.37 -1.43
C GLY A 55 16.02 12.80 -0.23
N HIS A 56 14.72 12.46 -0.20
CA HIS A 56 13.83 12.73 0.95
C HIS A 56 14.43 12.29 2.30
N LYS A 57 14.98 11.09 2.36
CA LYS A 57 15.64 10.55 3.57
C LYS A 57 16.93 11.29 3.91
N ARG A 58 17.73 11.63 2.89
CA ARG A 58 18.95 12.44 3.07
C ARG A 58 18.60 13.79 3.67
N TYR A 59 17.57 14.45 3.13
CA TYR A 59 17.08 15.73 3.65
C TYR A 59 16.68 15.61 5.14
N ASP A 60 15.94 14.57 5.50
CA ASP A 60 15.48 14.36 6.87
C ASP A 60 16.66 14.16 7.84
N ILE A 61 17.61 13.29 7.48
CA ILE A 61 18.81 13.03 8.27
C ILE A 61 19.63 14.32 8.41
N CYS A 62 19.92 15.01 7.30
CA CYS A 62 20.71 16.24 7.34
C CYS A 62 20.06 17.34 8.16
N LYS A 63 18.73 17.44 8.12
CA LYS A 63 17.95 18.38 8.93
C LYS A 63 18.04 18.06 10.43
N ILE A 64 17.97 16.78 10.81
CA ILE A 64 18.06 16.34 12.21
C ILE A 64 19.46 16.62 12.77
N TRP A 65 20.49 16.27 12.00
CA TRP A 65 21.89 16.34 12.44
C TRP A 65 22.56 17.69 12.14
N GLY A 66 21.86 18.63 11.51
CA GLY A 66 22.40 19.95 11.14
C GLY A 66 23.53 19.88 10.10
N ILE A 67 23.52 18.86 9.23
CA ILE A 67 24.58 18.59 8.25
C ILE A 67 24.32 19.40 6.98
N PRO A 68 25.28 20.22 6.51
CA PRO A 68 25.16 20.92 5.24
C PRO A 68 25.04 19.96 4.06
N PHE A 69 24.24 20.33 3.06
CA PHE A 69 24.07 19.55 1.84
C PHE A 69 24.01 20.43 0.59
N ASN A 70 24.25 19.80 -0.55
CA ASN A 70 24.13 20.43 -1.85
C ASN A 70 22.74 20.19 -2.47
N LEU A 71 22.25 21.17 -3.22
CA LEU A 71 21.00 21.08 -3.97
C LEU A 71 21.29 20.90 -5.46
N LYS A 72 20.50 20.04 -6.11
CA LYS A 72 20.50 19.86 -7.57
C LYS A 72 19.11 20.11 -8.12
N GLN A 73 18.93 21.20 -8.87
CA GLN A 73 17.67 21.49 -9.55
C GLN A 73 17.55 20.67 -10.84
N ILE A 74 16.44 19.96 -11.02
CA ILE A 74 16.15 19.25 -12.28
C ILE A 74 15.52 20.19 -13.32
N GLN A 75 15.87 19.95 -14.57
CA GLN A 75 15.34 20.67 -15.73
C GLN A 75 14.09 19.96 -16.25
N ALA A 76 12.97 20.16 -15.55
CA ALA A 76 11.66 19.65 -15.93
C ALA A 76 10.69 20.82 -16.15
N SER A 77 10.06 20.88 -17.33
CA SER A 77 9.13 21.97 -17.67
C SER A 77 7.79 21.82 -16.98
N THR A 78 7.33 20.57 -16.78
CA THR A 78 6.03 20.27 -16.19
C THR A 78 6.14 19.24 -15.07
N LYS A 79 5.15 19.20 -14.17
CA LYS A 79 5.04 18.15 -13.15
C LYS A 79 4.98 16.74 -13.77
N ALA A 80 4.43 16.61 -14.99
CA ALA A 80 4.43 15.35 -15.73
C ALA A 80 5.85 14.89 -16.10
N ASP A 81 6.74 15.80 -16.49
CA ASP A 81 8.13 15.47 -16.76
C ASP A 81 8.85 14.98 -15.49
N VAL A 82 8.56 15.61 -14.34
CA VAL A 82 9.09 15.17 -13.04
C VAL A 82 8.63 13.76 -12.71
N TYR A 83 7.34 13.46 -12.88
CA TYR A 83 6.82 12.10 -12.67
C TYR A 83 7.52 11.07 -13.55
N TYR A 84 7.72 11.37 -14.84
CA TYR A 84 8.43 10.47 -15.74
C TYR A 84 9.87 10.25 -15.27
N GLN A 85 10.58 11.33 -14.91
CA GLN A 85 11.96 11.24 -14.44
C GLN A 85 12.10 10.40 -13.16
N ILE A 86 11.22 10.61 -12.15
CA ILE A 86 11.22 9.77 -10.93
C ILE A 86 11.00 8.30 -11.30
N CYS A 87 10.00 8.00 -12.14
CA CYS A 87 9.73 6.62 -12.53
C CYS A 87 10.90 6.00 -13.27
N SER A 88 11.52 6.72 -14.22
CA SER A 88 12.67 6.25 -14.98
C SER A 88 13.87 5.95 -14.09
N GLU A 89 14.16 6.77 -13.07
CA GLU A 89 15.25 6.49 -12.12
C GLU A 89 14.92 5.30 -11.23
N GLN A 90 13.69 5.21 -10.70
CA GLN A 90 13.28 4.07 -9.86
C GLN A 90 13.26 2.74 -10.63
N LEU A 91 12.94 2.76 -11.92
CA LEU A 91 12.93 1.56 -12.77
C LEU A 91 14.34 0.97 -13.04
N LYS A 92 15.41 1.75 -12.83
CA LYS A 92 16.80 1.27 -12.92
C LYS A 92 17.24 0.48 -11.69
N ARG A 93 16.49 0.53 -10.60
CA ARG A 93 16.80 -0.20 -9.37
C ARG A 93 16.64 -1.71 -9.56
N GLU A 94 17.65 -2.46 -9.14
CA GLU A 94 17.63 -3.93 -9.17
C GLU A 94 16.71 -4.51 -8.10
N ASP A 95 16.62 -3.86 -6.94
CA ASP A 95 15.81 -4.29 -5.79
C ASP A 95 14.30 -4.01 -5.95
N LEU A 96 13.88 -3.50 -7.11
CA LEU A 96 12.51 -3.11 -7.35
C LEU A 96 11.57 -4.32 -7.42
N THR A 97 10.52 -4.32 -6.60
CA THR A 97 9.52 -5.38 -6.61
C THR A 97 8.84 -5.48 -7.98
N ARG A 98 8.35 -6.67 -8.33
CA ARG A 98 7.61 -6.87 -9.59
C ARG A 98 6.36 -5.99 -9.66
N GLU A 99 5.74 -5.75 -8.52
CA GLU A 99 4.46 -5.03 -8.40
C GLU A 99 4.69 -3.53 -8.54
N MET A 100 5.73 -3.01 -7.89
CA MET A 100 6.18 -1.63 -8.06
C MET A 100 6.66 -1.36 -9.48
N ARG A 101 7.38 -2.29 -10.11
CA ARG A 101 7.78 -2.15 -11.53
C ARG A 101 6.58 -1.96 -12.46
N LYS A 102 5.53 -2.76 -12.30
CA LYS A 102 4.28 -2.61 -13.08
C LYS A 102 3.65 -1.24 -12.86
N TYR A 103 3.56 -0.81 -11.60
CA TYR A 103 3.03 0.49 -11.23
C TYR A 103 3.80 1.65 -11.88
N LEU A 104 5.14 1.64 -11.77
CA LEU A 104 5.99 2.70 -12.29
C LEU A 104 5.97 2.80 -13.82
N ILE A 105 5.88 1.66 -14.53
CA ILE A 105 5.73 1.68 -16.00
C ILE A 105 4.39 2.32 -16.39
N GLY A 106 3.30 1.96 -15.71
CA GLY A 106 2.00 2.56 -15.96
C GLY A 106 1.96 4.06 -15.61
N ARG A 107 2.63 4.48 -14.52
CA ARG A 107 2.82 5.90 -14.17
C ARG A 107 3.65 6.65 -15.21
N SER A 108 4.72 6.04 -15.74
CA SER A 108 5.54 6.61 -16.82
C SER A 108 4.70 6.85 -18.08
N TYR A 109 3.85 5.88 -18.45
CA TYR A 109 2.91 6.05 -19.56
C TYR A 109 1.91 7.19 -19.32
N GLN A 110 1.32 7.28 -18.12
CA GLN A 110 0.41 8.39 -17.77
C GLN A 110 1.10 9.76 -17.82
N ALA A 111 2.34 9.84 -17.34
CA ALA A 111 3.15 11.05 -17.41
C ALA A 111 3.38 11.47 -18.86
N GLU A 112 3.75 10.53 -19.74
CA GLU A 112 4.01 10.81 -21.15
C GLU A 112 2.74 11.21 -21.92
N VAL A 113 1.59 10.60 -21.59
CA VAL A 113 0.28 11.04 -22.09
C VAL A 113 0.00 12.49 -21.69
N LYS A 114 0.18 12.85 -20.42
CA LYS A 114 -0.04 14.23 -19.94
C LYS A 114 0.93 15.21 -20.58
N LYS A 115 2.18 14.82 -20.77
CA LYS A 115 3.20 15.63 -21.46
C LYS A 115 2.76 15.96 -22.89
N ASN A 116 2.35 14.96 -23.67
CA ASN A 116 1.89 15.18 -25.04
C ASN A 116 0.61 16.02 -25.09
N ALA A 117 -0.32 15.81 -24.16
CA ALA A 117 -1.52 16.63 -24.03
C ALA A 117 -1.16 18.11 -23.77
N ASN A 118 -0.21 18.39 -22.88
CA ASN A 118 0.27 19.75 -22.60
C ASN A 118 0.96 20.39 -23.81
N LEU A 119 1.74 19.61 -24.58
CA LEU A 119 2.36 20.10 -25.81
C LEU A 119 1.32 20.50 -26.87
N TYR A 120 0.25 19.71 -27.01
CA TYR A 120 -0.87 20.04 -27.90
C TYR A 120 -1.61 21.31 -27.47
N VAL A 121 -1.83 21.49 -26.16
CA VAL A 121 -2.45 22.72 -25.64
C VAL A 121 -1.56 23.92 -25.98
N ARG A 122 -0.27 23.87 -25.64
CA ARG A 122 0.67 24.97 -25.86
C ARG A 122 0.81 25.37 -27.34
N SER A 123 0.72 24.42 -28.27
CA SER A 123 0.79 24.71 -29.71
C SER A 123 -0.50 25.34 -30.26
N ASN A 124 -1.65 25.10 -29.61
CA ASN A 124 -2.95 25.63 -30.02
C ASN A 124 -3.40 26.87 -29.23
N GLU A 125 -2.86 27.12 -28.03
CA GLU A 125 -3.08 28.35 -27.26
C GLU A 125 -2.63 29.61 -28.01
N MET A 126 -1.71 29.48 -28.96
CA MET A 126 -1.34 30.58 -29.87
C MET A 126 -2.43 30.94 -30.90
N LYS A 127 -3.57 30.23 -30.93
CA LYS A 127 -4.63 30.41 -31.94
C LYS A 127 -5.98 30.86 -31.39
N ASP A 128 -6.29 30.68 -30.10
CA ASP A 128 -7.61 31.06 -29.57
C ASP A 128 -7.56 31.45 -28.08
N SER A 129 -7.91 32.70 -27.75
CA SER A 129 -7.75 33.28 -26.41
C SER A 129 -8.96 33.15 -25.48
N LYS A 130 -9.98 32.35 -25.83
CA LYS A 130 -11.25 32.32 -25.07
C LYS A 130 -11.84 30.92 -24.96
N SER A 131 -11.31 30.09 -24.06
CA SER A 131 -12.00 29.01 -23.31
C SER A 131 -10.96 28.04 -22.73
N HIS A 132 -11.36 27.20 -21.76
CA HIS A 132 -10.55 26.06 -21.32
C HIS A 132 -10.24 25.17 -22.55
N PRO A 133 -8.96 24.93 -22.88
CA PRO A 133 -8.60 24.17 -24.08
C PRO A 133 -9.20 22.77 -24.05
N PHE A 134 -10.15 22.48 -24.95
CA PHE A 134 -10.61 21.12 -25.16
C PHE A 134 -9.51 20.33 -25.88
N ILE A 135 -9.00 19.28 -25.22
CA ILE A 135 -7.99 18.40 -25.80
C ILE A 135 -8.74 17.24 -26.46
N PRO A 136 -8.83 17.17 -27.80
CA PRO A 136 -9.50 16.06 -28.45
C PRO A 136 -8.79 14.74 -28.10
N PRO A 137 -9.52 13.61 -27.99
CA PRO A 137 -8.91 12.30 -27.69
C PRO A 137 -7.84 11.85 -28.69
N LYS A 138 -7.80 12.46 -29.89
CA LYS A 138 -6.80 12.26 -30.94
C LYS A 138 -5.56 13.17 -30.81
N ALA A 139 -5.55 14.14 -29.89
CA ALA A 139 -4.45 15.09 -29.69
C ALA A 139 -3.12 14.41 -29.36
N TYR A 140 -3.18 13.21 -28.79
CA TYR A 140 -2.04 12.37 -28.55
C TYR A 140 -2.37 10.93 -28.93
N ASN A 141 -1.54 10.32 -29.78
CA ASN A 141 -1.73 8.94 -30.18
C ASN A 141 -1.30 8.00 -29.04
N LYS A 142 -2.28 7.47 -28.30
CA LYS A 142 -2.05 6.53 -27.20
C LYS A 142 -1.27 5.29 -27.64
N GLN A 143 -1.46 4.83 -28.88
CA GLN A 143 -0.72 3.67 -29.40
C GLN A 143 0.75 4.00 -29.58
N GLU A 144 1.09 5.13 -30.20
CA GLU A 144 2.49 5.57 -30.36
C GLU A 144 3.19 5.75 -29.02
N ILE A 145 2.52 6.36 -28.04
CA ILE A 145 3.08 6.52 -26.69
C ILE A 145 3.31 5.15 -26.05
N SER A 146 2.35 4.23 -26.20
CA SER A 146 2.50 2.85 -25.71
C SER A 146 3.66 2.13 -26.38
N HIS A 147 3.85 2.28 -27.69
CA HIS A 147 5.01 1.76 -28.42
C HIS A 147 6.33 2.39 -27.92
N LYS A 148 6.37 3.70 -27.72
CA LYS A 148 7.56 4.40 -27.18
C LYS A 148 7.95 3.87 -25.81
N ILE A 149 6.99 3.79 -24.89
CA ILE A 149 7.19 3.26 -23.53
C ILE A 149 7.56 1.77 -23.58
N GLY A 150 6.90 1.00 -24.45
CA GLY A 150 7.20 -0.41 -24.66
C GLY A 150 8.63 -0.66 -25.13
N ASN A 151 9.10 0.14 -26.10
CA ASN A 151 10.48 0.08 -26.58
C ASN A 151 11.48 0.51 -25.49
N THR A 152 11.16 1.55 -24.72
CA THR A 152 12.04 2.07 -23.65
C THR A 152 12.26 1.04 -22.54
N PHE A 153 11.21 0.29 -22.18
CA PHE A 153 11.27 -0.68 -21.08
C PHE A 153 11.27 -2.15 -21.56
N HIS A 154 11.48 -2.39 -22.85
CA HIS A 154 11.52 -3.71 -23.48
C HIS A 154 10.28 -4.59 -23.17
N ILE A 155 9.08 -4.03 -23.32
CA ILE A 155 7.81 -4.74 -23.13
C ILE A 155 6.85 -4.51 -24.30
N ALA A 156 5.92 -5.45 -24.50
CA ALA A 156 4.88 -5.30 -25.50
C ALA A 156 3.95 -4.11 -25.21
N PRO A 157 3.48 -3.36 -26.24
CA PRO A 157 2.54 -2.25 -26.06
C PRO A 157 1.24 -2.64 -25.34
N GLY A 158 0.73 -3.86 -25.59
CA GLY A 158 -0.43 -4.39 -24.88
C GLY A 158 -0.21 -4.49 -23.36
N THR A 159 1.02 -4.81 -22.94
CA THR A 159 1.42 -4.88 -21.53
C THR A 159 1.46 -3.49 -20.90
N VAL A 160 1.86 -2.46 -21.64
CA VAL A 160 1.83 -1.06 -21.16
C VAL A 160 0.41 -0.65 -20.80
N PHE A 161 -0.58 -0.95 -21.65
CA PHE A 161 -2.00 -0.67 -21.34
C PHE A 161 -2.50 -1.47 -20.12
N LYS A 162 -2.06 -2.73 -19.98
CA LYS A 162 -2.38 -3.53 -18.79
C LYS A 162 -1.81 -2.89 -17.51
N TYR A 163 -0.61 -2.33 -17.58
CA TYR A 163 0.05 -1.65 -16.46
C TYR A 163 -0.54 -0.27 -16.17
N GLU A 164 -1.02 0.44 -17.20
CA GLU A 164 -1.83 1.66 -17.02
C GLU A 164 -3.11 1.35 -16.21
N THR A 165 -3.85 0.30 -16.59
CA THR A 165 -5.05 -0.13 -15.86
C THR A 165 -4.71 -0.53 -14.42
N TYR A 166 -3.64 -1.30 -14.23
CA TYR A 166 -3.15 -1.65 -12.88
C TYR A 166 -2.83 -0.40 -12.04
N THR A 167 -2.17 0.60 -12.63
CA THR A 167 -1.83 1.86 -11.97
C THR A 167 -3.07 2.64 -11.55
N LYS A 168 -4.07 2.73 -12.44
CA LYS A 168 -5.37 3.37 -12.12
C LYS A 168 -6.06 2.69 -10.94
N ILE A 169 -6.04 1.36 -10.90
CA ILE A 169 -6.62 0.60 -9.81
C ILE A 169 -5.85 0.86 -8.50
N ILE A 170 -4.52 0.83 -8.53
CA ILE A 170 -3.71 1.11 -7.33
C ILE A 170 -3.97 2.52 -6.79
N ASN A 171 -4.09 3.53 -7.66
CA ASN A 171 -4.41 4.89 -7.22
C ASN A 171 -5.81 4.95 -6.57
N SER A 172 -6.82 4.33 -7.19
CA SER A 172 -8.17 4.19 -6.62
C SER A 172 -8.16 3.44 -5.28
N LEU A 173 -7.34 2.38 -5.16
CA LEU A 173 -7.17 1.65 -3.90
C LEU A 173 -6.47 2.50 -2.85
N ARG A 174 -5.46 3.29 -3.21
CA ARG A 174 -4.78 4.23 -2.30
C ARG A 174 -5.77 5.21 -1.69
N ASP A 175 -6.70 5.74 -2.49
CA ASP A 175 -7.76 6.65 -2.02
C ASP A 175 -8.73 5.96 -1.03
N LYS A 176 -8.92 4.64 -1.15
CA LYS A 176 -9.79 3.84 -0.27
C LYS A 176 -9.09 3.36 0.99
N ASP A 177 -7.88 2.82 0.84
CA ASP A 177 -7.03 2.26 1.89
C ASP A 177 -5.55 2.24 1.44
N LEU A 178 -4.76 3.17 1.98
CA LEU A 178 -3.33 3.32 1.69
C LEU A 178 -2.52 2.07 2.06
N ASN A 179 -2.80 1.45 3.21
CA ASN A 179 -2.03 0.30 3.70
C ASN A 179 -2.12 -0.91 2.77
N LEU A 180 -3.31 -1.17 2.23
CA LEU A 180 -3.50 -2.25 1.27
C LEU A 180 -2.73 -1.99 -0.03
N ALA A 181 -2.78 -0.75 -0.55
CA ALA A 181 -2.05 -0.37 -1.75
C ALA A 181 -0.52 -0.55 -1.56
N GLU A 182 0.04 -0.10 -0.44
CA GLU A 182 1.46 -0.26 -0.11
C GLU A 182 1.87 -1.72 0.08
N ASN A 183 1.02 -2.54 0.72
CA ASN A 183 1.29 -3.97 0.88
C ASN A 183 1.28 -4.73 -0.46
N ILE A 184 0.44 -4.30 -1.42
CA ILE A 184 0.44 -4.84 -2.77
C ILE A 184 1.70 -4.40 -3.53
N LEU A 185 2.07 -3.11 -3.48
CA LEU A 185 3.25 -2.58 -4.18
C LEU A 185 4.57 -3.12 -3.61
N SER A 186 4.66 -3.31 -2.30
CA SER A 186 5.80 -3.96 -1.65
C SER A 186 5.88 -5.46 -1.92
N GLY A 187 4.87 -6.05 -2.57
CA GLY A 187 4.83 -7.47 -2.90
C GLY A 187 4.56 -8.39 -1.71
N LYS A 188 4.27 -7.84 -0.52
CA LYS A 188 3.82 -8.61 0.66
C LYS A 188 2.51 -9.32 0.37
N ILE A 189 1.62 -8.66 -0.38
CA ILE A 189 0.35 -9.20 -0.84
C ILE A 189 0.40 -9.34 -2.36
N ARG A 190 0.16 -10.56 -2.84
CA ARG A 190 0.09 -10.85 -4.27
C ARG A 190 -1.36 -10.87 -4.72
N VAL A 191 -1.64 -10.24 -5.85
CA VAL A 191 -2.99 -10.18 -6.44
C VAL A 191 -2.89 -10.34 -7.95
N SER A 192 -3.74 -11.20 -8.53
CA SER A 192 -3.85 -11.32 -9.99
C SER A 192 -4.48 -10.07 -10.61
N HIS A 193 -4.25 -9.83 -11.90
CA HIS A 193 -4.83 -8.66 -12.57
C HIS A 193 -6.38 -8.66 -12.55
N GLU A 194 -7.00 -9.83 -12.75
CA GLU A 194 -8.45 -9.98 -12.68
C GLU A 194 -8.99 -9.65 -11.29
N ASN A 195 -8.35 -10.17 -10.23
CA ASN A 195 -8.75 -9.87 -8.86
C ASN A 195 -8.54 -8.40 -8.51
N MET A 196 -7.52 -7.73 -9.06
CA MET A 196 -7.35 -6.28 -8.90
C MET A 196 -8.55 -5.50 -9.47
N VAL A 197 -9.10 -5.92 -10.60
CA VAL A 197 -10.30 -5.30 -11.18
C VAL A 197 -11.50 -5.49 -10.26
N GLU A 198 -11.67 -6.68 -9.68
CA GLU A 198 -12.75 -6.92 -8.71
C GLU A 198 -12.57 -6.09 -7.43
N LEU A 199 -11.35 -5.99 -6.89
CA LEU A 199 -11.05 -5.13 -5.75
C LEU A 199 -11.39 -3.66 -6.02
N ASN A 200 -11.15 -3.18 -7.23
CA ASN A 200 -11.48 -1.81 -7.61
C ASN A 200 -12.99 -1.52 -7.57
N ARG A 201 -13.83 -2.53 -7.80
CA ARG A 201 -15.30 -2.40 -7.76
C ARG A 201 -15.85 -2.32 -6.35
N LEU A 202 -15.11 -2.81 -5.35
CA LEU A 202 -15.57 -2.78 -3.97
C LEU A 202 -15.60 -1.35 -3.41
N PRO A 203 -16.60 -0.99 -2.60
CA PRO A 203 -16.65 0.28 -1.87
C PRO A 203 -15.57 0.35 -0.79
N SER A 204 -15.21 1.57 -0.37
CA SER A 204 -14.07 1.80 0.53
C SER A 204 -14.15 1.03 1.87
N HIS A 205 -15.35 0.87 2.41
CA HIS A 205 -15.55 0.15 3.67
C HIS A 205 -15.33 -1.37 3.54
N GLU A 206 -15.63 -1.96 2.38
CA GLU A 206 -15.35 -3.37 2.12
C GLU A 206 -13.86 -3.63 1.92
N VAL A 207 -13.17 -2.71 1.23
CA VAL A 207 -11.71 -2.78 1.06
C VAL A 207 -11.00 -2.76 2.42
N LYS A 208 -11.42 -1.89 3.34
CA LYS A 208 -10.88 -1.83 4.70
C LYS A 208 -11.16 -3.11 5.50
N SER A 209 -12.38 -3.63 5.44
CA SER A 209 -12.72 -4.91 6.10
C SER A 209 -11.90 -6.07 5.54
N LEU A 210 -11.68 -6.09 4.22
CA LEU A 210 -10.82 -7.09 3.58
C LEU A 210 -9.38 -6.98 4.06
N ASN A 211 -8.81 -5.77 4.15
CA ASN A 211 -7.44 -5.57 4.62
C ASN A 211 -7.27 -6.02 6.09
N GLN A 212 -8.27 -5.75 6.93
CA GLN A 212 -8.31 -6.26 8.30
C GLN A 212 -8.31 -7.80 8.32
N TYR A 213 -9.21 -8.44 7.55
CA TYR A 213 -9.29 -9.89 7.44
C TYR A 213 -7.97 -10.52 6.95
N ILE A 214 -7.33 -9.90 5.96
CA ILE A 214 -6.03 -10.33 5.43
C ILE A 214 -4.95 -10.26 6.51
N THR A 215 -4.92 -9.19 7.29
CA THR A 215 -3.94 -8.96 8.35
C THR A 215 -4.12 -9.96 9.49
N GLU A 216 -5.36 -10.19 9.92
CA GLU A 216 -5.69 -11.15 10.99
C GLU A 216 -5.34 -12.60 10.62
N ASN A 217 -5.54 -12.97 9.36
CA ASN A 217 -5.35 -14.34 8.89
C ASN A 217 -3.99 -14.56 8.20
N GLY A 218 -3.11 -13.55 8.15
CA GLY A 218 -1.80 -13.64 7.53
C GLY A 218 -1.83 -14.01 6.04
N ILE A 219 -2.81 -13.49 5.28
CA ILE A 219 -3.03 -13.90 3.89
C ILE A 219 -2.05 -13.19 2.95
N ALA A 220 -1.15 -13.96 2.32
CA ALA A 220 -0.17 -13.43 1.37
C ALA A 220 -0.68 -13.30 -0.08
N HIS A 221 -1.82 -13.93 -0.42
CA HIS A 221 -2.35 -13.93 -1.79
C HIS A 221 -3.87 -13.75 -1.82
N ILE A 222 -4.32 -12.68 -2.47
CA ILE A 222 -5.75 -12.38 -2.64
C ILE A 222 -6.25 -13.11 -3.89
N ASN A 223 -6.97 -14.21 -3.67
CA ASN A 223 -7.75 -14.87 -4.68
C ASN A 223 -9.23 -14.45 -4.60
N TYR A 224 -10.03 -14.87 -5.58
CA TYR A 224 -11.47 -14.60 -5.61
C TYR A 224 -12.21 -15.14 -4.37
N ALA A 225 -11.79 -16.29 -3.84
CA ALA A 225 -12.40 -16.89 -2.66
C ALA A 225 -12.20 -16.04 -1.41
N VAL A 226 -10.99 -15.48 -1.20
CA VAL A 226 -10.67 -14.58 -0.09
C VAL A 226 -11.55 -13.33 -0.14
N ILE A 227 -11.68 -12.71 -1.32
CA ILE A 227 -12.57 -11.56 -1.52
C ILE A 227 -14.00 -11.94 -1.14
N ARG A 228 -14.52 -13.04 -1.68
CA ARG A 228 -15.88 -13.51 -1.39
C ARG A 228 -16.10 -13.83 0.08
N GLN A 229 -15.11 -14.44 0.74
CA GLN A 229 -15.22 -14.83 2.14
C GLN A 229 -15.28 -13.60 3.04
N SER A 230 -14.45 -12.59 2.78
CA SER A 230 -14.48 -11.30 3.49
C SER A 230 -15.86 -10.61 3.43
N LEU A 231 -16.61 -10.84 2.35
CA LEU A 231 -17.95 -10.28 2.15
C LEU A 231 -19.06 -11.14 2.79
N LYS A 232 -18.88 -12.47 2.87
CA LYS A 232 -19.91 -13.41 3.37
C LYS A 232 -20.33 -13.14 4.81
N TRP A 233 -19.39 -12.79 5.70
CA TRP A 233 -19.71 -12.53 7.12
C TRP A 233 -20.65 -11.34 7.35
N LYS A 234 -20.78 -10.44 6.37
CA LYS A 234 -21.72 -9.31 6.45
C LYS A 234 -23.15 -9.68 6.02
N TYR A 235 -23.32 -10.59 5.07
CA TYR A 235 -24.64 -11.02 4.59
C TYR A 235 -25.30 -12.09 5.47
N THR A 236 -24.54 -12.80 6.30
CA THR A 236 -25.11 -13.80 7.22
C THR A 236 -25.65 -13.21 8.54
N TYR A 237 -25.34 -11.94 8.84
CA TYR A 237 -25.79 -11.22 10.05
C TYR A 237 -26.39 -9.83 9.74
N THR A 238 -26.94 -9.59 8.55
CA THR A 238 -28.00 -8.60 8.48
C THR A 238 -29.14 -9.17 9.30
N GLU A 239 -29.35 -8.66 10.52
CA GLU A 239 -30.57 -8.87 11.28
C GLU A 239 -31.73 -8.73 10.30
N LYS A 240 -32.38 -9.86 9.99
CA LYS A 240 -33.73 -9.77 9.46
C LYS A 240 -34.49 -9.03 10.54
N SER A 241 -34.85 -7.78 10.27
CA SER A 241 -35.80 -7.04 11.08
C SER A 241 -36.98 -7.98 11.38
N GLU A 242 -37.11 -8.40 12.63
CA GLU A 242 -38.25 -9.14 13.18
C GLU A 242 -39.49 -8.22 13.21
N SER A 243 -39.83 -7.62 12.08
CA SER A 243 -41.01 -6.77 11.93
C SER A 243 -41.80 -7.27 10.73
N ARG A 244 -42.18 -8.55 10.77
CA ARG A 244 -43.26 -9.15 9.96
C ARG A 244 -43.76 -10.49 10.53
N ARG A 245 -43.78 -10.67 11.85
CA ARG A 245 -44.76 -11.56 12.48
C ARG A 245 -45.99 -10.75 12.82
N ARG A 246 -46.78 -10.41 11.79
CA ARG A 246 -48.16 -9.98 12.00
C ARG A 246 -48.94 -11.20 12.47
N LYS A 247 -49.43 -11.10 13.70
CA LYS A 247 -50.40 -11.98 14.34
C LYS A 247 -51.61 -12.16 13.40
N GLN A 248 -51.79 -13.37 12.87
CA GLN A 248 -53.08 -13.84 12.34
C GLN A 248 -53.38 -15.20 12.97
N GLU A 249 -54.03 -15.15 14.13
CA GLU A 249 -55.01 -16.17 14.54
C GLU A 249 -56.25 -15.96 13.65
N SER A 250 -57.04 -16.93 13.20
CA SER A 250 -57.03 -18.38 13.25
C SER A 250 -57.96 -18.87 12.14
N SER A 251 -57.74 -20.07 11.61
CA SER A 251 -58.79 -21.09 11.37
C SER A 251 -58.43 -22.04 10.22
N LYS A 252 -58.83 -23.30 10.45
CA LYS A 252 -58.85 -24.48 9.57
C LYS A 252 -57.60 -25.40 9.57
N LEU A 253 -57.48 -26.10 10.70
CA LEU A 253 -57.36 -27.56 10.83
C LEU A 253 -57.04 -28.34 9.53
N ALA A 254 -55.81 -28.85 9.44
CA ALA A 254 -55.51 -30.08 8.71
C ALA A 254 -54.68 -30.99 9.63
N ALA A 255 -55.14 -32.24 9.76
CA ALA A 255 -54.80 -33.19 10.81
C ALA A 255 -53.31 -33.59 10.82
N ILE A 256 -52.63 -33.29 11.92
CA ILE A 256 -51.26 -33.72 12.19
C ILE A 256 -51.32 -35.13 12.80
N LYS A 257 -50.75 -36.08 12.07
CA LYS A 257 -50.52 -37.49 12.47
C LYS A 257 -49.63 -37.51 13.71
N LYS A 258 -50.16 -37.98 14.85
CA LYS A 258 -49.39 -38.13 16.10
C LYS A 258 -48.39 -39.29 15.97
N MET A 259 -47.13 -39.04 16.34
CA MET A 259 -46.13 -40.09 16.60
C MET A 259 -46.30 -40.61 18.04
N PRO A 260 -46.10 -41.91 18.31
CA PRO A 260 -46.16 -42.46 19.66
C PRO A 260 -44.95 -42.04 20.52
N ALA A 261 -45.16 -42.05 21.84
CA ALA A 261 -44.24 -41.59 22.87
C ALA A 261 -42.98 -42.48 22.99
N TYR A 262 -41.83 -41.85 23.25
CA TYR A 262 -40.56 -42.50 23.52
C TYR A 262 -40.36 -42.68 25.04
N ASP A 263 -40.07 -43.91 25.44
CA ASP A 263 -39.97 -44.46 26.80
C ASP A 263 -38.50 -44.45 27.29
N PRO A 264 -38.16 -43.92 28.49
CA PRO A 264 -36.79 -43.90 28.99
C PRO A 264 -36.42 -45.15 29.81
N GLU A 265 -35.10 -45.29 30.05
CA GLU A 265 -34.39 -46.18 31.00
C GLU A 265 -33.64 -47.40 30.40
N PRO A 266 -32.58 -47.94 31.04
CA PRO A 266 -31.63 -47.33 31.99
C PRO A 266 -30.14 -47.60 31.66
N ILE A 267 -29.29 -46.88 32.41
CA ILE A 267 -27.82 -46.85 32.41
C ILE A 267 -27.19 -48.18 32.89
N TYR A 268 -26.10 -48.61 32.25
CA TYR A 268 -25.08 -49.48 32.87
C TYR A 268 -23.69 -48.83 32.78
N GLN A 269 -23.09 -48.61 33.95
CA GLN A 269 -21.69 -48.25 34.18
C GLN A 269 -20.77 -49.45 33.94
N VAL A 270 -19.62 -49.27 33.29
CA VAL A 270 -18.40 -50.02 33.58
C VAL A 270 -17.16 -49.11 33.49
N PHE A 271 -16.36 -49.22 34.55
CA PHE A 271 -15.04 -48.69 34.87
C PHE A 271 -13.99 -48.73 33.76
N LEU A 272 -13.03 -47.79 33.79
CA LEU A 272 -11.62 -48.00 33.43
C LEU A 272 -10.70 -46.95 34.11
N SER A 273 -9.60 -47.46 34.67
CA SER A 273 -8.64 -46.84 35.60
C SER A 273 -7.68 -45.80 34.97
N PRO A 274 -7.04 -44.91 35.75
CA PRO A 274 -6.09 -43.92 35.26
C PRO A 274 -4.63 -44.39 35.32
N PRO A 275 -3.75 -43.94 34.41
CA PRO A 275 -2.31 -44.01 34.63
C PRO A 275 -1.67 -42.63 34.89
N HIS A 276 -1.01 -42.60 36.04
CA HIS A 276 0.29 -42.00 36.40
C HIS A 276 0.73 -40.60 35.93
N LEU A 277 1.07 -39.82 36.97
CA LEU A 277 1.88 -38.61 37.01
C LEU A 277 3.27 -38.79 36.39
N GLY A 278 3.69 -37.82 35.58
CA GLY A 278 5.07 -37.53 35.26
C GLY A 278 5.38 -36.08 35.65
N GLU A 279 6.16 -35.90 36.71
CA GLU A 279 6.77 -34.61 37.08
C GLU A 279 7.82 -34.22 36.04
N VAL A 280 7.73 -33.02 35.48
CA VAL A 280 8.81 -32.38 34.73
C VAL A 280 9.35 -31.23 35.58
N LEU A 281 10.53 -31.45 36.16
CA LEU A 281 11.34 -30.45 36.83
C LEU A 281 11.85 -29.43 35.79
N LEU A 282 11.38 -28.19 35.87
CA LEU A 282 11.98 -27.06 35.16
C LEU A 282 13.19 -26.58 35.96
N THR A 283 14.39 -26.77 35.41
CA THR A 283 15.63 -26.27 35.98
C THR A 283 15.73 -24.75 35.86
N GLU A 284 16.31 -24.11 36.88
CA GLU A 284 16.46 -22.65 37.02
C GLU A 284 17.26 -21.95 35.90
N GLN A 285 17.79 -22.69 34.93
CA GLN A 285 18.51 -22.14 33.77
C GLN A 285 17.57 -21.66 32.64
N GLY A 286 16.29 -22.05 32.63
CA GLY A 286 15.32 -21.63 31.61
C GLY A 286 14.77 -20.20 31.80
N LEU A 287 14.70 -19.70 33.04
CA LEU A 287 14.11 -18.39 33.34
C LEU A 287 15.05 -17.21 33.03
N ILE A 288 16.36 -17.43 33.08
CA ILE A 288 17.36 -16.38 32.81
C ILE A 288 17.41 -16.03 31.31
N GLN A 289 17.18 -16.99 30.40
CA GLN A 289 17.12 -16.72 28.95
C GLN A 289 15.86 -15.94 28.54
N ILE A 290 14.73 -16.14 29.23
CA ILE A 290 13.48 -15.42 28.92
C ILE A 290 13.57 -13.95 29.39
N PHE A 291 14.18 -13.70 30.55
CA PHE A 291 14.36 -12.34 31.07
C PHE A 291 15.33 -11.49 30.23
N GLN A 292 16.43 -12.06 29.72
CA GLN A 292 17.36 -11.33 28.85
C GLN A 292 16.75 -10.99 27.48
N ARG A 293 15.80 -11.80 26.98
CA ARG A 293 15.07 -11.53 25.73
C ARG A 293 14.02 -10.42 25.90
N HIS A 294 13.36 -10.35 27.06
CA HIS A 294 12.38 -9.29 27.38
C HIS A 294 13.00 -7.90 27.59
N LEU A 295 14.19 -7.82 28.22
CA LEU A 295 14.91 -6.55 28.41
C LEU A 295 15.38 -5.92 27.08
N LYS A 296 15.68 -6.72 26.06
CA LYS A 296 16.04 -6.25 24.71
C LYS A 296 14.82 -5.71 23.93
N ILE A 297 13.62 -6.20 24.25
CA ILE A 297 12.34 -5.72 23.66
C ILE A 297 11.88 -4.42 24.34
N LEU A 298 12.10 -4.28 25.65
CA LEU A 298 11.74 -3.06 26.39
C LEU A 298 12.63 -1.86 26.03
N LYS A 299 13.92 -2.04 25.76
CA LYS A 299 14.79 -0.97 25.23
C LYS A 299 14.44 -0.50 23.81
N ARG A 300 13.79 -1.34 23.00
CA ARG A 300 13.30 -0.96 21.66
C ARG A 300 11.97 -0.20 21.68
N LYS A 301 11.09 -0.47 22.64
CA LYS A 301 9.80 0.24 22.74
C LYS A 301 9.92 1.68 23.25
N HIS A 302 10.92 1.99 24.07
CA HIS A 302 11.08 3.35 24.61
C HIS A 302 11.65 4.38 23.61
N TYR A 303 12.26 3.95 22.50
CA TYR A 303 12.74 4.87 21.45
C TYR A 303 11.75 5.03 20.29
N ILE A 304 10.77 4.14 20.15
CA ILE A 304 9.81 4.15 19.02
C ILE A 304 8.49 4.85 19.40
N SER A 305 8.24 5.09 20.69
CA SER A 305 6.97 5.66 21.17
C SER A 305 6.90 7.20 21.19
N LEU A 306 7.97 7.94 20.88
CA LEU A 306 7.98 9.41 20.97
C LEU A 306 7.87 10.13 19.63
N ASP A 307 8.07 9.47 18.48
CA ASP A 307 8.19 10.17 17.18
C ASP A 307 6.97 10.08 16.26
N TYR A 308 5.83 9.55 16.72
CA TYR A 308 4.58 9.53 15.93
C TYR A 308 3.43 10.37 16.50
N LEU A 309 3.68 11.15 17.55
CA LEU A 309 2.67 12.03 18.18
C LEU A 309 3.21 13.45 18.39
N SER A 310 3.70 14.09 17.34
CA SER A 310 3.73 15.56 17.26
C SER A 310 3.85 16.04 15.81
N CYS A 311 2.71 16.23 15.16
CA CYS A 311 2.47 17.27 14.15
C CYS A 311 0.97 17.22 13.81
N ARG A 312 0.20 17.93 14.64
CA ARG A 312 -1.01 18.63 14.17
C ARG A 312 -0.58 19.91 13.48
#